data_AF-A0A6P5XLC8-F1
#
_entry.id   AF-A0A6P5XLC8-F1
#
_cell.length_a   1.000
_cell.length_b   1.000
_cell.length_c   1.000
_cell.angle_alpha   90.00
_cell.angle_beta   90.00
_cell.angle_gamma   90.00
#
_symmetry.space_group_name_H-M   'P 1'
#
loop_
_entity.id
_entity.type
_entity.pdbx_description
1 polymer ?
#
loop_
_entity_poly.entity_id
_entity_poly.type
_entity_poly.pdbx_seq_one_letter_code
_entity_poly.pdbx_strand_id
1 'polypeptide(L)'
;TTTSTPPSPSPSPSPSPSPSPPPPQSPKRSPPPPPLSPSTCKPSSIVICRGQRYSTYTCSPQVNFSTRARLTYKDFNNHKSGPSLCDGKYHMDSESVVALSTGWYNNGSRCGVTIKITTINGKSTTAKVVDECDSVHGCNRENGFQPPCGNDIIVGSPAVFRSLGLGLVNDPFI
;
A
#
# COMPACT_ATOMS: atom_id res chain seq x y z
N THR A 1 -65.12 3.37 -72.87
CA THR A 1 -65.09 3.62 -71.42
C THR A 1 -63.65 3.73 -71.00
N THR A 2 -63.11 4.94 -70.95
CA THR A 2 -61.70 5.23 -70.67
C THR A 2 -61.53 5.42 -69.16
N THR A 3 -60.83 4.50 -68.51
CA THR A 3 -60.59 4.52 -67.07
C THR A 3 -59.30 5.28 -66.79
N SER A 4 -59.43 6.49 -66.24
CA SER A 4 -58.31 7.35 -65.85
C SER A 4 -57.80 6.97 -64.47
N THR A 5 -56.56 6.50 -64.38
CA THR A 5 -55.87 6.20 -63.12
C THR A 5 -55.42 7.50 -62.45
N PRO A 6 -55.68 7.74 -61.14
CA PRO A 6 -55.22 8.94 -60.45
C PRO A 6 -53.70 8.91 -60.20
N PRO A 7 -53.03 10.08 -60.11
CA PRO A 7 -51.59 10.15 -59.87
C PRO A 7 -51.24 9.76 -58.44
N SER A 8 -50.11 9.05 -58.30
CA SER A 8 -49.52 8.66 -57.01
C SER A 8 -49.13 9.89 -56.16
N PRO A 9 -49.29 9.84 -54.82
CA PRO A 9 -48.86 10.92 -53.95
C PRO A 9 -47.33 11.00 -53.87
N SER A 10 -46.80 12.23 -53.91
CA SER A 10 -45.37 12.53 -53.72
C SER A 10 -44.86 12.10 -52.34
N PRO A 11 -43.59 11.67 -52.23
CA PRO A 11 -43.01 11.29 -50.95
C PRO A 11 -42.85 12.52 -50.02
N SER A 12 -43.23 12.36 -48.75
CA SER A 12 -43.03 13.37 -47.71
C SER A 12 -41.53 13.59 -47.44
N PRO A 13 -41.10 14.81 -47.08
CA PRO A 13 -39.71 15.08 -46.74
C PRO A 13 -39.31 14.37 -45.44
N SER A 14 -38.13 13.75 -45.45
CA SER A 14 -37.53 13.13 -44.26
C SER A 14 -37.28 14.16 -43.15
N PRO A 15 -37.49 13.80 -41.87
CA PRO A 15 -37.19 14.71 -40.77
C PRO A 15 -35.68 14.96 -40.66
N SER A 16 -35.30 16.22 -40.45
CA SER A 16 -33.92 16.62 -40.17
C SER A 16 -33.38 15.93 -38.91
N PRO A 17 -32.07 15.60 -38.86
CA PRO A 17 -31.47 15.00 -37.68
C PRO A 17 -31.46 15.99 -36.49
N SER A 18 -31.82 15.49 -35.31
CA SER A 18 -31.71 16.22 -34.05
C SER A 18 -30.24 16.57 -33.73
N PRO A 19 -29.96 17.74 -33.14
CA PRO A 19 -28.61 18.09 -32.71
C PRO A 19 -28.10 17.18 -31.59
N SER A 20 -26.83 16.80 -31.66
CA SER A 20 -26.15 16.00 -30.64
C SER A 20 -26.09 16.72 -29.29
N PRO A 21 -26.17 16.01 -28.15
CA PRO A 21 -26.02 16.61 -26.83
C PRO A 21 -24.60 17.16 -26.62
N PRO A 22 -24.43 18.22 -25.81
CA PRO A 22 -23.11 18.76 -25.50
C PRO A 22 -22.28 17.74 -24.70
N PRO A 23 -20.93 17.80 -24.80
CA PRO A 23 -20.07 16.90 -24.06
C PRO A 23 -20.22 17.10 -22.54
N PRO A 24 -20.05 16.03 -21.74
CA PRO A 24 -20.10 16.13 -20.29
C PRO A 24 -19.00 17.07 -19.78
N GLN A 25 -19.38 18.05 -18.97
CA GLN A 25 -18.44 18.99 -18.36
C GLN A 25 -17.54 18.23 -17.37
N SER A 26 -16.23 18.44 -17.50
CA SER A 26 -15.22 17.87 -16.59
C SER A 26 -15.56 18.16 -15.13
N PRO A 27 -15.38 17.21 -14.19
CA PRO A 27 -15.64 17.47 -12.78
C PRO A 27 -14.76 18.61 -12.28
N LYS A 28 -15.40 19.66 -11.76
CA LYS A 28 -14.74 20.80 -11.13
C LYS A 28 -13.98 20.28 -9.90
N ARG A 29 -12.65 20.24 -9.99
CA ARG A 29 -11.76 19.71 -8.96
C ARG A 29 -11.97 20.48 -7.65
N SER A 30 -12.37 19.79 -6.60
CA SER A 30 -12.46 20.37 -5.25
C SER A 30 -11.09 20.92 -4.82
N PRO A 31 -11.04 22.02 -4.04
CA PRO A 31 -9.78 22.52 -3.50
C PRO A 31 -9.07 21.43 -2.68
N PRO A 32 -7.73 21.32 -2.74
CA PRO A 32 -7.01 20.40 -1.89
C PRO A 32 -7.29 20.75 -0.41
N PRO A 33 -7.42 19.75 0.48
CA PRO A 33 -7.54 20.02 1.91
C PRO A 33 -6.32 20.83 2.39
N PRO A 34 -6.49 21.67 3.43
CA PRO A 34 -5.38 22.43 4.00
C PRO A 34 -4.24 21.47 4.40
N PRO A 35 -2.98 21.90 4.28
CA PRO A 35 -1.85 21.06 4.66
C PRO A 35 -2.01 20.65 6.12
N LEU A 36 -2.21 19.36 6.34
CA LEU A 36 -2.05 18.76 7.66
C LEU A 36 -0.67 19.18 8.16
N SER A 37 -0.64 19.95 9.24
CA SER A 37 0.57 20.25 9.99
C SER A 37 1.37 18.96 10.16
N PRO A 38 2.71 18.97 10.01
CA PRO A 38 3.50 17.75 10.14
C PRO A 38 3.28 17.22 11.55
N SER A 39 2.44 16.20 11.67
CA SER A 39 2.29 15.43 12.89
C SER A 39 3.67 14.88 13.18
N THR A 40 4.39 15.48 14.10
CA THR A 40 5.67 14.93 14.55
C THR A 40 5.33 13.62 15.24
N CYS A 41 5.50 12.52 14.51
CA CYS A 41 5.26 11.21 15.06
C CYS A 41 6.25 10.99 16.21
N LYS A 42 5.71 10.80 17.41
CA LYS A 42 6.46 10.68 18.66
C LYS A 42 6.25 9.29 19.27
N PRO A 43 7.21 8.80 20.05
CA PRO A 43 7.04 7.54 20.77
C PRO A 43 5.85 7.64 21.73
N SER A 44 5.06 6.57 21.79
CA SER A 44 3.87 6.44 22.64
C SER A 44 4.23 5.96 24.04
N SER A 45 5.17 5.03 24.16
CA SER A 45 5.63 4.44 25.45
C SER A 45 6.98 3.75 25.28
N ILE A 46 7.57 3.28 26.37
CA ILE A 46 8.80 2.48 26.37
C ILE A 46 8.50 1.10 26.95
N VAL A 47 8.97 0.05 26.27
CA VAL A 47 8.97 -1.33 26.79
C VAL A 47 10.40 -1.80 27.05
N ILE A 48 10.57 -2.71 28.01
CA ILE A 48 11.87 -3.26 28.38
C ILE A 48 11.94 -4.72 27.94
N CYS A 49 12.88 -5.02 27.06
CA CYS A 49 13.16 -6.36 26.55
C CYS A 49 14.58 -6.75 26.98
N ARG A 50 14.75 -7.77 27.83
CA ARG A 50 16.07 -8.29 28.24
C ARG A 50 17.04 -7.19 28.73
N GLY A 51 16.51 -6.22 29.48
CA GLY A 51 17.28 -5.07 30.00
C GLY A 51 17.47 -3.90 29.01
N GLN A 52 17.07 -4.05 27.75
CA GLN A 52 17.13 -3.00 26.73
C GLN A 52 15.79 -2.25 26.62
N ARG A 53 15.85 -0.94 26.39
CA ARG A 53 14.67 -0.07 26.26
C ARG A 53 14.30 0.11 24.79
N TYR A 54 13.05 -0.16 24.45
CA TYR A 54 12.51 0.03 23.11
C TYR A 54 11.34 1.00 23.14
N SER A 55 11.35 1.97 22.23
CA SER A 55 10.22 2.88 22.04
C SER A 55 9.12 2.17 21.25
N THR A 56 7.88 2.40 21.66
CA THR A 56 6.67 1.97 20.95
C THR A 56 6.04 3.17 20.23
N TYR A 57 5.32 2.91 19.16
CA TYR A 57 4.74 3.93 18.29
C TYR A 57 3.40 3.46 17.74
N THR A 58 2.40 4.34 17.83
CA THR A 58 1.09 4.20 17.16
C THR A 58 1.05 4.94 15.82
N CYS A 59 2.13 5.64 15.46
CA CYS A 59 2.25 6.44 14.25
C CYS A 59 3.54 6.09 13.51
N SER A 60 3.66 6.56 12.26
CA SER A 60 4.86 6.50 11.44
C SER A 60 5.12 7.87 10.80
N PRO A 61 6.35 8.14 10.29
CA PRO A 61 6.62 9.36 9.55
C PRO A 61 5.65 9.58 8.38
N GLN A 62 5.39 10.83 8.02
CA GLN A 62 4.44 11.16 6.97
C GLN A 62 4.85 10.54 5.63
N VAL A 63 3.89 9.87 4.98
CA VAL A 63 4.09 9.29 3.66
C VAL A 63 4.00 10.38 2.59
N ASN A 64 5.00 10.43 1.73
CA ASN A 64 5.09 11.31 0.56
C ASN A 64 5.59 10.52 -0.67
N PHE A 65 5.82 11.21 -1.80
CA PHE A 65 6.27 10.60 -3.06
C PHE A 65 7.56 9.76 -2.95
N SER A 66 8.44 10.07 -1.98
CA SER A 66 9.68 9.36 -1.72
C SER A 66 9.92 9.26 -0.20
N THR A 67 9.11 8.43 0.45
CA THR A 67 9.18 8.21 1.90
C THR A 67 10.47 7.47 2.27
N ARG A 68 11.23 7.99 3.23
CA ARG A 68 12.43 7.30 3.75
C ARG A 68 12.02 6.22 4.73
N ALA A 69 12.70 5.07 4.66
CA ALA A 69 12.46 3.92 5.52
C ALA A 69 13.75 3.11 5.71
N ARG A 70 13.80 2.31 6.77
CA ARG A 70 14.80 1.24 6.96
C ARG A 70 14.19 -0.08 6.49
N LEU A 71 14.93 -0.81 5.66
CA LEU A 71 14.52 -2.13 5.19
C LEU A 71 15.13 -3.20 6.11
N THR A 72 14.30 -4.07 6.68
CA THR A 72 14.72 -5.21 7.50
C THR A 72 14.20 -6.52 6.90
N TYR A 73 14.78 -7.64 7.34
CA TYR A 73 14.50 -8.97 6.79
C TYR A 73 13.49 -9.74 7.65
N LYS A 74 12.55 -10.45 7.01
CA LYS A 74 11.70 -11.49 7.63
C LYS A 74 11.41 -12.61 6.65
N ASP A 75 11.36 -13.82 7.19
CA ASP A 75 10.81 -14.99 6.52
C ASP A 75 9.29 -15.03 6.77
N PHE A 76 8.50 -14.87 5.70
CA PHE A 76 7.03 -14.87 5.73
C PHE A 76 6.43 -16.28 5.56
N ASN A 77 7.27 -17.30 5.35
CA ASN A 77 6.90 -18.70 5.32
C ASN A 77 7.03 -19.35 6.70
N ASN A 78 7.64 -18.65 7.66
CA ASN A 78 7.89 -19.19 9.00
C ASN A 78 6.60 -19.26 9.85
N HIS A 79 6.16 -20.48 10.10
CA HIS A 79 4.98 -20.77 10.93
C HIS A 79 5.05 -20.22 12.36
N LYS A 80 6.23 -19.87 12.88
CA LYS A 80 6.41 -19.29 14.22
C LYS A 80 5.82 -17.89 14.36
N SER A 81 5.74 -17.11 13.28
CA SER A 81 5.24 -15.72 13.31
C SER A 81 3.74 -15.61 13.04
N GLY A 82 3.05 -16.74 12.85
CA GLY A 82 1.67 -16.74 12.33
C GLY A 82 1.58 -16.29 10.87
N PRO A 83 0.40 -16.44 10.24
CA PRO A 83 0.15 -15.96 8.89
C PRO A 83 0.08 -14.43 8.85
N SER A 84 0.25 -13.86 7.65
CA SER A 84 0.24 -12.42 7.39
C SER A 84 -1.14 -11.80 7.64
N LEU A 85 -1.19 -10.63 8.28
CA LEU A 85 -2.45 -10.02 8.73
C LEU A 85 -3.43 -9.66 7.61
N CYS A 86 -2.94 -9.32 6.41
CA CYS A 86 -3.81 -8.87 5.33
C CYS A 86 -4.67 -9.98 4.71
N ASP A 87 -4.15 -11.21 4.63
CA ASP A 87 -4.80 -12.30 3.88
C ASP A 87 -4.84 -13.64 4.61
N GLY A 88 -4.29 -13.72 5.83
CA GLY A 88 -4.26 -14.92 6.64
C GLY A 88 -3.39 -16.03 6.04
N LYS A 89 -2.38 -15.69 5.21
CA LYS A 89 -1.51 -16.66 4.54
C LYS A 89 -0.04 -16.50 4.92
N TYR A 90 0.67 -17.61 4.76
CA TYR A 90 2.13 -17.61 4.67
C TYR A 90 2.52 -17.29 3.22
N HIS A 91 3.65 -16.62 3.03
CA HIS A 91 4.17 -16.30 1.71
C HIS A 91 5.52 -16.96 1.50
N MET A 92 5.69 -17.57 0.33
CA MET A 92 6.95 -18.22 -0.04
C MET A 92 8.08 -17.21 -0.18
N ASP A 93 9.32 -17.65 0.05
CA ASP A 93 10.52 -16.82 -0.10
C ASP A 93 10.68 -16.19 -1.49
N SER A 94 10.05 -16.75 -2.51
CA SER A 94 10.04 -16.25 -3.88
C SER A 94 9.02 -15.12 -4.12
N GLU A 95 8.05 -14.93 -3.23
CA GLU A 95 7.05 -13.88 -3.35
C GLU A 95 7.62 -12.53 -2.91
N SER A 96 7.50 -11.50 -3.74
CA SER A 96 7.93 -10.13 -3.39
C SER A 96 6.87 -9.47 -2.51
N VAL A 97 6.95 -9.71 -1.21
CA VAL A 97 6.02 -9.19 -0.20
C VAL A 97 6.74 -8.42 0.91
N VAL A 98 5.99 -7.55 1.59
CA VAL A 98 6.47 -6.72 2.71
C VAL A 98 5.45 -6.57 3.84
N ALA A 99 5.97 -6.30 5.04
CA ALA A 99 5.23 -5.73 6.16
C ALA A 99 5.59 -4.25 6.36
N LEU A 100 4.66 -3.45 6.88
CA LEU A 100 4.87 -2.03 7.19
C LEU A 100 4.73 -1.77 8.68
N SER A 101 5.53 -0.85 9.24
CA SER A 101 5.31 -0.31 10.60
C SER A 101 3.85 0.11 10.81
N THR A 102 3.31 -0.06 12.02
CA THR A 102 1.89 0.16 12.37
C THR A 102 1.29 1.43 11.77
N GLY A 103 1.97 2.57 11.89
CA GLY A 103 1.44 3.83 11.35
C GLY A 103 1.35 3.88 9.81
N TRP A 104 2.26 3.20 9.11
CA TRP A 104 2.19 3.05 7.65
C TRP A 104 1.24 1.94 7.20
N TYR A 105 1.15 0.85 7.97
CA TYR A 105 0.15 -0.20 7.76
C TYR A 105 -1.27 0.38 7.83
N ASN A 106 -1.49 1.32 8.75
CA ASN A 106 -2.70 2.13 8.90
C ASN A 106 -3.96 1.25 8.90
N ASN A 107 -4.01 0.34 9.87
CA ASN A 107 -5.10 -0.60 10.11
C ASN A 107 -5.52 -1.37 8.84
N GLY A 108 -4.54 -1.84 8.07
CA GLY A 108 -4.75 -2.64 6.87
C GLY A 108 -5.18 -1.84 5.62
N SER A 109 -5.29 -0.51 5.69
CA SER A 109 -5.68 0.31 4.52
C SER A 109 -4.74 0.15 3.31
N ARG A 110 -3.53 -0.37 3.51
CA ARG A 110 -2.56 -0.65 2.45
C ARG A 110 -2.43 -2.13 2.10
N CYS A 111 -3.24 -3.00 2.69
CA CYS A 111 -3.23 -4.43 2.35
C CYS A 111 -3.44 -4.66 0.85
N GLY A 112 -2.59 -5.49 0.26
CA GLY A 112 -2.61 -5.80 -1.17
C GLY A 112 -2.07 -4.70 -2.08
N VAL A 113 -1.72 -3.52 -1.56
CA VAL A 113 -1.12 -2.44 -2.35
C VAL A 113 0.33 -2.79 -2.66
N THR A 114 0.72 -2.58 -3.92
CA THR A 114 2.12 -2.72 -4.35
C THR A 114 2.86 -1.40 -4.15
N ILE A 115 3.97 -1.44 -3.42
CA ILE A 115 4.86 -0.30 -3.22
C ILE A 115 6.14 -0.47 -4.01
N LYS A 116 6.75 0.65 -4.42
CA LYS A 116 8.10 0.67 -5.01
C LYS A 116 9.12 1.00 -3.92
N ILE A 117 10.09 0.12 -3.72
CA ILE A 117 11.20 0.29 -2.79
C ILE A 117 12.42 0.65 -3.61
N THR A 118 13.07 1.77 -3.27
CA THR A 118 14.28 2.23 -3.95
C THR A 118 15.39 2.42 -2.93
N THR A 119 16.50 1.72 -3.15
CA THR A 119 17.72 1.86 -2.32
C THR A 119 18.43 3.17 -2.63
N ILE A 120 19.29 3.62 -1.71
CA ILE A 120 20.15 4.78 -1.90
C ILE A 120 21.06 4.67 -3.14
N ASN A 121 21.40 3.45 -3.56
CA ASN A 121 22.23 3.18 -4.74
C ASN A 121 21.42 3.09 -6.05
N GLY A 122 20.14 3.49 -6.02
CA GLY A 122 19.29 3.57 -7.21
C GLY A 122 18.64 2.26 -7.65
N LYS A 123 19.00 1.11 -7.06
CA LYS A 123 18.28 -0.15 -7.31
C LYS A 123 16.88 -0.08 -6.75
N SER A 124 15.90 -0.59 -7.50
CA SER A 124 14.50 -0.60 -7.08
C SER A 124 13.82 -1.92 -7.34
N THR A 125 12.84 -2.23 -6.52
CA THR A 125 11.93 -3.38 -6.69
C THR A 125 10.52 -2.98 -6.28
N THR A 126 9.55 -3.81 -6.64
CA THR A 126 8.16 -3.67 -6.19
C THR A 126 7.77 -4.82 -5.30
N ALA A 127 7.03 -4.54 -4.24
CA ALA A 127 6.54 -5.56 -3.32
C ALA A 127 5.11 -5.28 -2.87
N LYS A 128 4.34 -6.34 -2.64
CA LYS A 128 2.96 -6.27 -2.15
C LYS A 128 2.96 -6.20 -0.62
N VAL A 129 2.18 -5.27 -0.06
CA VAL A 129 1.98 -5.21 1.39
C VAL A 129 1.04 -6.33 1.82
N VAL A 130 1.52 -7.16 2.74
CA VAL A 130 0.78 -8.34 3.24
C VAL A 130 0.65 -8.38 4.76
N ASP A 131 1.45 -7.61 5.49
CA ASP A 131 1.54 -7.77 6.94
C ASP A 131 1.82 -6.44 7.65
N GLU A 132 1.69 -6.45 8.96
CA GLU A 132 2.11 -5.37 9.85
C GLU A 132 3.43 -5.73 10.53
N CYS A 133 4.30 -4.72 10.67
CA CYS A 133 5.39 -4.76 11.63
C CYS A 133 4.95 -4.00 12.88
N ASP A 134 4.49 -4.73 13.90
CA ASP A 134 3.87 -4.14 15.08
C ASP A 134 4.88 -3.27 15.85
N SER A 135 4.68 -1.96 15.83
CA SER A 135 5.47 -0.99 16.58
C SER A 135 4.82 -0.60 17.92
N VAL A 136 3.63 -1.11 18.21
CA VAL A 136 2.86 -0.83 19.44
C VAL A 136 3.17 -1.86 20.51
N HIS A 137 3.24 -3.15 20.13
CA HIS A 137 3.45 -4.25 21.06
C HIS A 137 4.75 -5.01 20.78
N GLY A 138 5.32 -5.54 21.84
CA GLY A 138 6.53 -6.34 21.81
C GLY A 138 6.88 -6.75 23.24
N CYS A 139 7.93 -7.57 23.38
CA CYS A 139 8.42 -8.05 24.68
C CYS A 139 7.38 -8.85 25.49
N ASN A 140 6.35 -9.38 24.83
CA ASN A 140 5.28 -10.18 25.43
C ASN A 140 5.27 -11.60 24.84
N ARG A 141 4.49 -12.48 25.44
CA ARG A 141 4.42 -13.89 25.02
C ARG A 141 3.84 -14.03 23.62
N GLU A 142 2.87 -13.19 23.30
CA GLU A 142 2.14 -13.17 22.03
C GLU A 142 3.08 -12.92 20.85
N ASN A 143 4.07 -12.04 21.02
CA ASN A 143 5.07 -11.71 20.00
C ASN A 143 6.37 -12.56 20.13
N GLY A 144 6.35 -13.64 20.93
CA GLY A 144 7.51 -14.51 21.14
C GLY A 144 8.67 -13.81 21.84
N PHE A 145 8.39 -12.81 22.67
CA PHE A 145 9.35 -11.95 23.37
C PHE A 145 10.30 -11.16 22.44
N GLN A 146 9.92 -10.98 21.18
CA GLN A 146 10.64 -10.09 20.25
C GLN A 146 10.35 -8.63 20.60
N PRO A 147 11.31 -7.71 20.42
CA PRO A 147 11.09 -6.28 20.64
C PRO A 147 10.05 -5.72 19.65
N PRO A 148 9.39 -4.59 19.98
CA PRO A 148 8.51 -3.92 19.04
C PRO A 148 9.30 -3.40 17.84
N CYS A 149 8.62 -3.29 16.70
CA CYS A 149 9.17 -2.71 15.48
C CYS A 149 9.45 -1.21 15.62
N GLY A 150 10.40 -0.69 14.84
CA GLY A 150 10.52 0.75 14.64
C GLY A 150 9.32 1.31 13.87
N ASN A 151 9.14 2.63 13.89
CA ASN A 151 8.03 3.30 13.20
C ASN A 151 8.31 3.67 11.75
N ASP A 152 9.52 3.46 11.27
CA ASP A 152 10.01 3.78 9.93
C ASP A 152 10.55 2.54 9.19
N ILE A 153 10.01 1.36 9.52
CA ILE A 153 10.48 0.07 9.04
C ILE A 153 9.59 -0.47 7.91
N ILE A 154 10.24 -0.99 6.87
CA ILE A 154 9.66 -1.91 5.91
C ILE A 154 10.34 -3.26 6.14
N VAL A 155 9.55 -4.31 6.37
CA VAL A 155 10.09 -5.66 6.53
C VAL A 155 9.92 -6.39 5.20
N GLY A 156 11.02 -6.76 4.55
CA GLY A 156 11.03 -7.40 3.25
C GLY A 156 11.29 -8.90 3.30
N SER A 157 10.61 -9.61 2.40
CA SER A 157 10.86 -11.01 2.08
C SER A 157 12.23 -11.25 1.42
N PRO A 158 12.72 -12.50 1.38
CA PRO A 158 13.96 -12.84 0.65
C PRO A 158 13.97 -12.37 -0.81
N ALA A 159 12.83 -12.42 -1.50
CA ALA A 159 12.69 -11.93 -2.86
C ALA A 159 13.01 -10.43 -3.00
N VAL A 160 12.53 -9.60 -2.06
CA VAL A 160 12.79 -8.16 -2.04
C VAL A 160 14.30 -7.88 -1.94
N PHE A 161 14.98 -8.54 -1.01
CA PHE A 161 16.43 -8.37 -0.83
C PHE A 161 17.22 -8.84 -2.06
N ARG A 162 16.87 -10.00 -2.64
CA ARG A 162 17.51 -10.52 -3.86
C ARG A 162 17.32 -9.57 -5.04
N SER A 163 16.12 -9.03 -5.27
CA SER A 163 15.85 -8.07 -6.35
C SER A 163 16.62 -6.76 -6.17
N LEU A 164 16.83 -6.33 -4.93
CA LEU A 164 17.65 -5.15 -4.62
C LEU A 164 19.15 -5.46 -4.64
N GLY A 165 19.55 -6.72 -4.83
CA GLY A 165 20.95 -7.16 -4.74
C GLY A 165 21.56 -6.83 -3.38
N LEU A 166 20.75 -6.88 -2.32
CA LEU A 166 21.19 -6.77 -0.94
C LEU A 166 21.47 -8.18 -0.43
N GLY A 167 22.60 -8.37 0.25
CA GLY A 167 22.86 -9.63 0.94
C GLY A 167 21.82 -9.87 2.02
N LEU A 168 21.43 -11.13 2.24
CA LEU A 168 20.65 -11.53 3.41
C LEU A 168 21.56 -11.55 4.64
N VAL A 169 22.02 -10.38 5.06
CA VAL A 169 22.74 -10.25 6.33
C VAL A 169 21.72 -10.33 7.46
N ASN A 170 21.71 -11.49 8.11
CA ASN A 170 21.01 -11.71 9.38
C ASN A 170 21.64 -10.80 10.44
N ASP A 171 21.16 -9.57 10.59
CA ASP A 171 21.57 -8.71 11.69
C ASP A 171 20.55 -8.81 12.83
N PRO A 172 20.88 -9.45 13.97
CA PRO A 172 19.97 -9.58 15.10
C PRO A 172 19.79 -8.30 15.92
N PHE A 173 20.39 -7.15 15.55
CA PHE A 173 20.38 -5.92 16.35
C PHE A 173 20.24 -4.62 15.53
N ILE A 174 19.19 -4.51 14.71
CA ILE A 174 18.71 -3.25 14.09
C ILE A 174 17.28 -2.96 14.48
#